data_AF-A0A183U4W7-F1
#
_entry.id   AF-A0A183U4W7-F1
#
_cell.length_a   1.000
_cell.length_b   1.000
_cell.length_c   1.000
_cell.angle_alpha   90.00
_cell.angle_beta   90.00
_cell.angle_gamma   90.00
#
_symmetry.space_group_name_H-M   'P 1'
#
loop_
_entity.id
_entity.type
_entity.pdbx_description
1 polymer ?
#
loop_
_entity_poly.entity_id
_entity_poly.type
_entity_poly.pdbx_seq_one_letter_code
_entity_poly.pdbx_strand_id
1 'polypeptide(L)'
;MVNSNGASYQETVVVTARNENGAVIFENEGSHFRGFIENVRPWWPRGMGTPTLYQLEIRLLNGRVPIDIYRIQFGFRTVSFTNDEIYINGRPFYCRGFGMHEDFEVFLKVFRLFFLITDYDTLWFSVLYASIIASYLMRQAKEQQYVKKF
;
A
#
# COMPACT_ATOMS: atom_id res chain seq x y z
N MET A 1 -10.28 -31.43 10.73
CA MET A 1 -10.51 -32.19 11.98
C MET A 1 -11.84 -32.93 11.81
N VAL A 2 -11.91 -34.23 12.10
CA VAL A 2 -13.12 -35.05 11.89
C VAL A 2 -13.91 -35.16 13.20
N ASN A 3 -15.22 -34.89 13.16
CA ASN A 3 -16.13 -35.09 14.28
C ASN A 3 -16.86 -36.44 14.16
N SER A 4 -17.30 -37.01 15.27
CA SER A 4 -17.88 -38.36 15.45
C SER A 4 -19.28 -38.57 14.87
N ASN A 5 -19.81 -37.63 14.09
CA ASN A 5 -21.03 -37.78 13.31
C ASN A 5 -20.66 -37.67 11.84
N GLY A 6 -20.81 -38.77 11.07
CA GLY A 6 -20.30 -38.98 9.70
C GLY A 6 -20.77 -38.04 8.58
N ALA A 7 -21.07 -36.77 8.85
CA ALA A 7 -21.16 -35.71 7.85
C ALA A 7 -19.74 -35.19 7.56
N SER A 8 -19.21 -35.51 6.38
CA SER A 8 -17.97 -34.91 5.89
C SER A 8 -18.23 -33.44 5.57
N TYR A 9 -17.84 -32.54 6.48
CA TYR A 9 -17.75 -31.12 6.16
C TYR A 9 -16.63 -30.95 5.12
N GLN A 10 -17.00 -30.75 3.86
CA GLN A 10 -16.07 -30.37 2.81
C GLN A 10 -15.84 -28.87 2.92
N GLU A 11 -14.95 -28.50 3.84
CA GLU A 11 -14.45 -27.13 3.99
C GLU A 11 -13.47 -26.83 2.86
N THR A 12 -13.82 -25.89 1.99
CA THR A 12 -12.99 -25.50 0.86
C THR A 12 -12.65 -24.02 0.99
N VAL A 13 -11.37 -23.68 0.85
CA VAL A 13 -10.91 -22.29 0.80
C VAL A 13 -10.79 -21.89 -0.65
N VAL A 14 -11.47 -20.83 -1.05
CA VAL A 14 -11.36 -20.24 -2.40
C VAL A 14 -10.74 -18.86 -2.26
N VAL A 15 -9.71 -18.59 -3.04
CA VAL A 15 -8.98 -17.34 -3.03
C VAL A 15 -9.09 -16.68 -4.39
N THR A 16 -9.54 -15.43 -4.41
CA THR A 16 -9.70 -14.63 -5.62
C THR A 16 -8.98 -13.31 -5.45
N ALA A 17 -8.05 -12.97 -6.35
CA ALA A 17 -7.46 -11.64 -6.42
C ALA A 17 -8.03 -10.86 -7.61
N ARG A 18 -8.34 -9.58 -7.38
CA ARG A 18 -8.90 -8.65 -8.38
C ARG A 18 -8.02 -7.41 -8.52
N ASN A 19 -7.96 -6.87 -9.74
CA ASN A 19 -7.28 -5.60 -10.02
C ASN A 19 -8.13 -4.37 -9.67
N GLU A 20 -7.58 -3.17 -9.91
CA GLU A 20 -8.27 -1.90 -9.63
C GLU A 20 -9.63 -1.74 -10.36
N ASN A 21 -9.83 -2.46 -11.46
CA ASN A 21 -11.06 -2.45 -12.26
C ASN A 21 -12.05 -3.56 -11.85
N GLY A 22 -11.72 -4.36 -10.83
CA GLY A 22 -12.54 -5.49 -10.36
C GLY A 22 -12.40 -6.79 -11.17
N ALA A 23 -11.53 -6.82 -12.19
CA ALA A 23 -11.27 -8.00 -12.99
C ALA A 23 -10.42 -9.02 -12.20
N VAL A 24 -10.77 -10.30 -12.30
CA VAL A 24 -10.06 -11.40 -11.64
C VAL A 24 -8.72 -11.62 -12.34
N ILE A 25 -7.64 -11.58 -11.56
CA ILE A 25 -6.26 -11.77 -12.05
C ILE A 25 -5.62 -13.04 -11.51
N PHE A 26 -6.20 -13.62 -10.46
CA PHE A 26 -5.73 -14.85 -9.85
C PHE A 26 -6.89 -15.52 -9.11
N GLU A 27 -6.99 -16.83 -9.25
CA GLU A 27 -7.96 -17.65 -8.56
C GLU A 27 -7.32 -19.00 -8.20
N ASN A 28 -7.58 -19.48 -6.99
CA ASN A 28 -7.06 -20.76 -6.52
C ASN A 28 -7.95 -21.36 -5.43
N GLU A 29 -7.80 -22.66 -5.20
CA GLU A 29 -8.49 -23.38 -4.13
C GLU A 29 -7.45 -24.03 -3.20
N GLY A 30 -7.72 -23.96 -1.90
CA GLY A 30 -6.87 -24.51 -0.85
C GLY A 30 -6.20 -23.45 0.02
N SER A 31 -5.61 -23.91 1.12
CA SER A 31 -4.97 -23.05 2.14
C SER A 31 -3.54 -22.62 1.78
N HIS A 32 -2.91 -23.29 0.81
CA HIS A 32 -1.56 -22.99 0.35
C HIS A 32 -1.53 -22.95 -1.17
N PHE A 33 -1.11 -21.82 -1.73
CA PHE A 33 -1.01 -21.63 -3.17
C PHE A 33 0.22 -20.79 -3.50
N ARG A 34 0.75 -21.00 -4.69
CA ARG A 34 1.78 -20.16 -5.30
C ARG A 34 1.40 -19.94 -6.74
N GLY A 35 1.45 -18.69 -7.18
CA GLY A 35 1.06 -18.30 -8.52
C GLY A 35 1.92 -17.19 -9.07
N PHE A 36 1.84 -17.01 -10.38
CA PHE A 36 2.42 -15.90 -11.10
C PHE A 36 1.29 -15.07 -11.70
N ILE A 37 1.42 -13.76 -11.61
CA ILE A 37 0.49 -12.81 -12.20
C ILE A 37 1.30 -11.99 -13.19
N GLU A 38 0.88 -12.00 -14.44
CA GLU A 38 1.54 -11.25 -15.50
C GLU A 38 1.09 -9.78 -15.51
N ASN A 39 1.93 -8.89 -16.05
CA ASN A 39 1.59 -7.50 -16.31
C ASN A 39 1.06 -6.72 -15.09
N VAL A 40 1.61 -7.01 -13.91
CA VAL A 40 1.28 -6.33 -12.66
C VAL A 40 1.68 -4.85 -12.73
N ARG A 41 0.78 -3.97 -12.27
CA ARG A 41 1.07 -2.56 -12.02
C ARG A 41 1.58 -2.42 -10.59
N PRO A 42 2.87 -2.08 -10.38
CA PRO A 42 3.41 -1.98 -9.04
C PRO A 42 2.79 -0.81 -8.29
N TRP A 43 2.61 -0.99 -6.98
CA TRP A 43 2.28 0.07 -6.06
C TRP A 43 3.48 1.00 -5.88
N TRP A 44 3.24 2.32 -5.93
CA TRP A 44 4.27 3.33 -5.70
C TRP A 44 3.95 4.22 -4.49
N PRO A 45 4.98 4.63 -3.72
CA PRO A 45 4.86 5.71 -2.75
C PRO A 45 4.47 7.03 -3.41
N ARG A 46 3.93 7.94 -2.60
CA ARG A 46 3.56 9.29 -3.01
C ARG A 46 4.75 9.99 -3.68
N GLY A 47 4.50 10.58 -4.85
CA GLY A 47 5.51 11.32 -5.62
C GLY A 47 6.42 10.45 -6.50
N MET A 48 6.28 9.12 -6.49
CA MET A 48 7.06 8.21 -7.36
C MET A 48 6.21 7.51 -8.44
N GLY A 49 4.88 7.50 -8.28
CA GLY A 49 3.96 6.88 -9.23
C GLY A 49 2.56 6.71 -8.64
N THR A 50 1.75 5.86 -9.28
CA THR A 50 0.39 5.56 -8.83
C THR A 50 0.40 4.52 -7.70
N PRO A 51 -0.33 4.72 -6.59
CA PRO A 51 -0.45 3.75 -5.50
C PRO A 51 -1.46 2.65 -5.84
N THR A 52 -1.21 1.88 -6.90
CA THR A 52 -2.15 0.85 -7.38
C THR A 52 -2.40 -0.23 -6.33
N LEU A 53 -3.67 -0.52 -6.05
CA LEU A 53 -4.10 -1.53 -5.09
C LEU A 53 -4.98 -2.58 -5.77
N TYR A 54 -4.80 -3.81 -5.30
CA TYR A 54 -5.52 -5.01 -5.67
C TYR A 54 -6.35 -5.47 -4.47
N GLN A 55 -7.39 -6.25 -4.72
CA GLN A 55 -8.23 -6.82 -3.68
C GLN A 55 -8.05 -8.33 -3.64
N LEU A 56 -7.72 -8.87 -2.47
CA LEU A 56 -7.73 -10.30 -2.19
C LEU A 56 -9.01 -10.64 -1.43
N GLU A 57 -9.81 -11.55 -1.96
CA GLU A 57 -10.99 -12.12 -1.31
C GLU A 57 -10.71 -13.59 -1.01
N ILE A 58 -10.85 -13.97 0.26
CA ILE A 58 -10.71 -15.34 0.74
C ILE A 58 -12.09 -15.78 1.22
N ARG A 59 -12.63 -16.84 0.61
CA ARG A 59 -13.93 -17.41 0.94
C ARG A 59 -13.73 -18.77 1.54
N LEU A 60 -14.28 -18.99 2.73
CA LEU A 60 -14.40 -20.33 3.30
C LEU A 60 -15.78 -20.87 2.92
N LEU A 61 -15.81 -22.03 2.29
CA LEU A 61 -17.02 -22.70 1.83
C LEU A 61 -17.25 -23.98 2.63
N ASN A 62 -18.51 -24.29 2.92
CA ASN A 62 -18.94 -25.60 3.37
C ASN A 62 -19.82 -26.20 2.26
N GLY A 63 -19.24 -27.10 1.45
CA GLY A 63 -19.83 -27.50 0.18
C GLY A 63 -19.93 -26.31 -0.79
N ARG A 64 -21.15 -25.89 -1.15
CA ARG A 64 -21.39 -24.73 -2.04
C ARG A 64 -21.76 -23.44 -1.29
N VAL A 65 -21.87 -23.49 0.03
CA VAL A 65 -22.33 -22.36 0.84
C VAL A 65 -21.13 -21.62 1.43
N PRO A 66 -20.96 -20.31 1.17
CA PRO A 66 -19.93 -19.52 1.84
C PRO A 66 -20.29 -19.34 3.32
N ILE A 67 -19.38 -19.76 4.20
CA ILE A 67 -19.52 -19.61 5.65
C ILE A 67 -18.78 -18.39 6.19
N ASP A 68 -17.71 -17.95 5.51
CA ASP A 68 -17.00 -16.71 5.83
C ASP A 68 -16.34 -16.10 4.59
N ILE A 69 -16.17 -14.78 4.59
CA ILE A 69 -15.51 -14.02 3.54
C ILE A 69 -14.63 -12.93 4.15
N TYR A 70 -13.32 -13.03 3.93
CA TYR A 70 -12.36 -12.01 4.31
C TYR A 70 -11.84 -11.26 3.08
N ARG A 71 -11.76 -9.92 3.17
CA ARG A 71 -11.28 -9.06 2.10
C ARG A 71 -10.14 -8.19 2.58
N ILE A 72 -9.04 -8.15 1.84
CA ILE A 72 -7.89 -7.31 2.14
C ILE A 72 -7.39 -6.63 0.86
N GLN A 73 -6.97 -5.38 0.98
CA GLN A 73 -6.31 -4.66 -0.11
C GLN A 73 -4.80 -4.84 -0.01
N PHE A 74 -4.14 -5.00 -1.15
CA PHE A 74 -2.68 -5.15 -1.21
C PHE A 74 -2.11 -4.51 -2.47
N GLY A 75 -0.82 -4.17 -2.44
CA GLY A 75 -0.11 -3.58 -3.58
C GLY A 75 1.21 -4.30 -3.81
N PHE A 76 1.51 -4.64 -5.06
CA PHE A 76 2.76 -5.29 -5.40
C PHE A 76 3.92 -4.30 -5.34
N ARG A 77 4.91 -4.57 -4.52
CA ARG A 77 6.12 -3.75 -4.42
C ARG A 77 7.30 -4.58 -3.95
N THR A 78 8.50 -4.22 -4.39
CA THR A 78 9.73 -4.74 -3.82
C THR A 78 10.38 -3.68 -2.94
N VAL A 79 10.88 -4.09 -1.78
CA VAL A 79 11.69 -3.24 -0.91
C VAL A 79 13.04 -3.92 -0.74
N SER A 80 14.10 -3.20 -1.05
CA SER A 80 15.47 -3.67 -0.87
C SER A 80 16.32 -2.55 -0.26
N PHE A 81 17.44 -2.93 0.33
CA PHE A 81 18.33 -2.00 1.03
C PHE A 81 19.78 -2.32 0.70
N THR A 82 20.60 -1.28 0.65
CA THR A 82 22.06 -1.35 0.74
C THR A 82 22.47 -0.81 2.12
N ASN A 83 23.77 -0.61 2.36
CA ASN A 83 24.23 -0.03 3.62
C ASN A 83 23.71 1.41 3.82
N ASP A 84 23.53 2.16 2.72
CA ASP A 84 23.30 3.60 2.77
C ASP A 84 21.97 4.03 2.14
N GLU A 85 21.30 3.15 1.37
CA GLU A 85 20.12 3.51 0.60
C GLU A 85 19.00 2.47 0.70
N ILE A 86 17.75 2.97 0.70
CA ILE A 86 16.53 2.15 0.59
C ILE A 86 16.04 2.24 -0.85
N TYR A 87 15.58 1.14 -1.40
CA TYR A 87 15.03 1.05 -2.75
C TYR A 87 13.60 0.52 -2.72
N ILE A 88 12.73 1.17 -3.49
CA ILE A 88 11.36 0.70 -3.74
C ILE A 88 11.22 0.46 -5.23
N ASN A 89 10.86 -0.77 -5.61
CA ASN A 89 10.74 -1.20 -7.02
C ASN A 89 12.02 -0.90 -7.82
N GLY A 90 13.19 -1.08 -7.20
CA GLY A 90 14.51 -0.83 -7.79
C GLY A 90 14.92 0.64 -7.90
N ARG A 91 14.12 1.59 -7.40
CA ARG A 91 14.45 3.03 -7.41
C ARG A 91 14.83 3.51 -6.00
N PRO A 92 15.84 4.38 -5.85
CA PRO A 92 16.23 4.92 -4.55
C PRO A 92 15.05 5.71 -3.94
N PHE A 93 14.80 5.46 -2.66
CA PHE A 93 13.70 6.02 -1.89
C PHE A 93 14.25 6.74 -0.66
N TYR A 94 13.84 8.00 -0.51
CA TYR A 94 14.20 8.83 0.63
C TYR A 94 12.96 9.10 1.50
N CYS A 95 13.02 8.66 2.75
CA CYS A 95 11.96 8.86 3.73
C CYS A 95 11.81 10.35 4.06
N ARG A 96 10.72 10.97 3.61
CA ARG A 96 10.35 12.35 3.97
C ARG A 96 9.10 12.32 4.82
N GLY A 97 9.22 12.78 6.06
CA GLY A 97 8.13 12.81 7.03
C GLY A 97 8.66 13.01 8.44
N PHE A 98 7.81 12.72 9.42
CA PHE A 98 8.13 12.76 10.84
C PHE A 98 7.60 11.50 11.52
N GLY A 99 8.16 11.17 12.69
CA GLY A 99 7.61 10.13 13.56
C GLY A 99 6.30 10.63 14.18
N MET A 100 5.20 9.93 13.92
CA MET A 100 3.90 10.23 14.55
C MET A 100 3.79 9.53 15.90
N HIS A 101 3.14 10.21 16.85
CA HIS A 101 2.69 9.62 18.11
C HIS A 101 1.17 9.67 18.13
N GLU A 102 0.54 8.54 18.46
CA GLU A 102 -0.91 8.49 18.73
C GLU A 102 -1.19 9.06 20.12
N ASP A 103 -0.90 10.34 20.34
CA ASP A 103 -1.08 11.03 21.62
C ASP A 103 -1.89 12.31 21.41
N PHE A 104 -3.03 12.41 22.11
CA PHE A 104 -3.92 13.57 22.09
C PHE A 104 -4.17 14.10 23.50
N GLU A 105 -4.36 15.40 23.66
CA GLU A 105 -4.49 16.03 24.99
C GLU A 105 -5.68 15.49 25.80
N VAL A 106 -6.85 15.34 25.16
CA VAL A 106 -8.07 14.83 25.82
C VAL A 106 -8.22 13.32 25.70
N PHE A 107 -7.83 12.76 24.56
CA PHE A 107 -8.08 11.35 24.23
C PHE A 107 -6.88 10.44 24.51
N LEU A 108 -5.73 11.01 24.89
CA LEU A 108 -4.48 10.27 25.11
C LEU A 108 -4.21 9.34 23.92
N LYS A 109 -4.09 8.04 24.17
CA LYS A 109 -3.77 7.00 23.19
C LYS A 109 -4.98 6.35 22.52
N VAL A 110 -6.15 6.97 22.62
CA VAL A 110 -7.38 6.41 22.03
C VAL A 110 -7.46 6.76 20.55
N PHE A 111 -7.62 5.72 19.71
CA PHE A 111 -7.79 5.89 18.27
C PHE A 111 -9.04 6.72 17.92
N ARG A 112 -8.83 7.70 17.05
CA ARG A 112 -9.88 8.60 16.54
C ARG A 112 -9.60 8.93 15.07
N LEU A 113 -10.49 8.47 14.19
CA LEU A 113 -10.35 8.64 12.74
C LEU A 113 -10.22 10.12 12.30
N PHE A 114 -10.90 11.04 12.98
CA PHE A 114 -10.86 12.47 12.65
C PHE A 114 -9.46 13.07 12.75
N PHE A 115 -8.72 12.76 13.82
CA PHE A 115 -7.36 13.28 14.00
C PHE A 115 -6.40 12.68 12.97
N LEU A 116 -6.53 11.38 12.70
CA LEU A 116 -5.72 10.71 11.66
C LEU A 116 -5.87 11.39 10.29
N ILE A 117 -7.09 11.75 9.89
CA ILE A 117 -7.31 12.47 8.61
C ILE A 117 -6.59 13.82 8.61
N THR A 118 -6.71 14.59 9.70
CA THR A 118 -6.05 15.89 9.87
C THR A 118 -4.52 15.77 9.81
N ASP A 119 -3.96 14.74 10.43
CA ASP A 119 -2.53 14.48 10.42
C ASP A 119 -2.02 14.11 9.02
N TYR A 120 -2.80 13.33 8.26
CA TYR A 120 -2.52 13.05 6.85
C TYR A 120 -2.53 14.31 5.97
N ASP A 121 -3.46 15.24 6.21
CA ASP A 121 -3.49 16.52 5.51
C ASP A 121 -2.28 17.40 5.87
N THR A 122 -1.86 17.39 7.13
CA THR A 122 -0.67 18.12 7.59
C THR A 122 0.61 17.58 6.96
N LEU A 123 0.74 16.24 6.87
CA LEU A 123 1.81 15.60 6.10
C LEU A 123 1.80 16.06 4.63
N TRP A 124 0.62 16.21 4.03
CA TRP A 124 0.49 16.65 2.64
C TRP A 124 1.02 18.07 2.43
N PHE A 125 0.63 19.03 3.26
CA PHE A 125 1.08 20.42 3.11
C PHE A 125 2.59 20.57 3.27
N SER A 126 3.19 19.88 4.25
CA SER A 126 4.64 19.97 4.49
C SER A 126 5.47 19.47 3.29
N VAL A 127 5.06 18.35 2.67
CA VAL A 127 5.77 17.77 1.53
C VAL A 127 5.57 18.59 0.24
N LEU A 128 4.37 19.15 0.03
CA LEU A 128 4.08 19.98 -1.13
C LEU A 128 4.85 21.31 -1.08
N TYR A 129 4.84 21.97 0.08
CA TYR A 129 5.51 23.26 0.28
C TYR A 129 7.04 23.15 0.09
N ALA A 130 7.66 22.11 0.66
CA ALA A 130 9.08 21.82 0.45
C ALA A 130 9.43 21.60 -1.03
N SER A 131 8.54 20.95 -1.79
CA SER A 131 8.76 20.68 -3.22
C SER A 131 8.66 21.96 -4.07
N ILE A 132 7.74 22.86 -3.74
CA ILE A 132 7.57 24.16 -4.42
C ILE A 132 8.78 25.05 -4.16
N ILE A 133 9.22 25.17 -2.90
CA ILE A 133 10.39 25.98 -2.55
C ILE A 133 11.66 25.43 -3.22
N ALA A 134 11.88 24.11 -3.15
CA ALA A 134 13.04 23.50 -3.80
C ALA A 134 13.07 23.80 -5.32
N SER A 135 11.92 23.71 -5.98
CA SER A 135 11.80 24.02 -7.41
C SER A 135 12.07 25.50 -7.70
N TYR A 136 11.56 26.40 -6.85
CA TYR A 136 11.80 27.84 -6.96
C TYR A 136 13.28 28.20 -6.76
N LEU A 137 13.93 27.67 -5.72
CA LEU A 137 15.34 27.90 -5.44
C LEU A 137 16.24 27.32 -6.54
N MET A 138 15.95 26.13 -7.05
CA MET A 138 16.68 25.54 -8.18
C MET A 138 16.53 26.38 -9.46
N ARG A 139 15.35 26.95 -9.71
CA ARG A 139 15.12 27.87 -10.83
C ARG A 139 15.91 29.17 -10.67
N GLN A 140 15.91 29.77 -9.48
CA GLN A 140 16.69 30.98 -9.18
C GLN A 140 18.20 30.72 -9.32
N ALA A 141 18.70 29.59 -8.83
CA ALA A 141 20.11 29.21 -8.98
C ALA A 141 20.52 29.08 -10.46
N LYS A 142 19.64 28.51 -11.29
CA LYS A 142 19.87 28.40 -12.74
C LYS A 142 19.88 29.76 -13.42
N GLU A 143 18.93 30.64 -13.10
CA GLU A 143 18.84 32.01 -13.64
C GLU A 143 20.09 32.85 -13.27
N GLN A 144 20.60 32.75 -12.04
CA GLN A 144 21.83 33.42 -11.60
C GLN A 144 23.09 32.90 -12.33
N GLN A 145 23.10 31.63 -12.73
CA GLN A 145 24.20 31.05 -13.52
C GLN A 145 24.20 31.53 -14.99
N TYR A 146 23.05 31.90 -15.55
CA TYR A 146 22.95 32.49 -16.89
C TYR A 146 23.39 33.96 -16.91
N VAL A 147 23.11 34.72 -15.84
CA VAL A 147 23.50 36.14 -15.74
C VAL A 147 25.01 36.33 -15.59
N LYS A 148 25.74 35.37 -14.99
CA LYS A 148 27.21 35.41 -14.83
C LYS A 148 28.01 34.96 -16.06
N LYS A 149 27.36 34.65 -17.19
CA LYS A 149 28.01 34.20 -18.44
C LYS A 149 28.12 35.30 -19.52
N PHE A 150 27.76 36.53 -19.19
CA PHE A 150 28.01 37.74 -19.99
C PHE A 150 28.95 38.67 -19.21
#